data_AF-A0A7J7FHE4-F1
#
_entry.id   AF-A0A7J7FHE4-F1
#
_cell.length_a   1.000
_cell.length_b   1.000
_cell.length_c   1.000
_cell.angle_alpha   90.00
_cell.angle_beta   90.00
_cell.angle_gamma   90.00
#
_symmetry.space_group_name_H-M   'P 1'
#
loop_
_entity.id
_entity.type
_entity.pdbx_description
1 polymer ?
#
loop_
_entity_poly.entity_id
_entity_poly.type
_entity_poly.pdbx_seq_one_letter_code
_entity_poly.pdbx_strand_id
1 'polypeptide(L)'
;YRAFIFILTFLLYASFHLSRKPISIVKGALHRYCAALNEGEVEFNSQNQKAADIAPHQRPDNGTDCGWAPFDQDNYQQLLGALDYSFLCAYAIGMYLSGIIGERLPIRYYLTFGMLASGAFTALFGLGYFYNIHSFGFYVVTQIINGLVQTTGWPSVVTCLSNWFGKGRRGLIMGVWNSHTSVGNILGSLIAGYWVSTCWGLSFVVPGAIVAAMGIVCFLFLI
;
A
#
# COMPACT_ATOMS: atom_id res chain seq x y z
N TYR A 1 1.72 2.81 32.77
CA TYR A 1 0.68 3.31 31.84
C TYR A 1 1.22 4.22 30.74
N ARG A 2 1.86 5.36 31.03
CA ARG A 2 2.35 6.30 29.97
C ARG A 2 3.26 5.66 28.91
N ALA A 3 4.29 4.92 29.34
CA ALA A 3 5.19 4.22 28.40
C ALA A 3 4.47 3.16 27.56
N PHE A 4 3.53 2.44 28.17
CA PHE A 4 2.72 1.45 27.46
C PHE A 4 1.84 2.09 26.38
N ILE A 5 1.11 3.16 26.70
CA ILE A 5 0.28 3.89 25.73
C ILE A 5 1.14 4.50 24.61
N PHE A 6 2.33 5.01 24.95
CA PHE A 6 3.27 5.50 23.96
C PHE A 6 3.70 4.40 22.97
N ILE A 7 4.12 3.23 23.48
CA ILE A 7 4.54 2.10 22.64
C ILE A 7 3.35 1.58 21.81
N LEU A 8 2.18 1.45 22.44
CA LEU A 8 0.96 1.01 21.76
C LEU A 8 0.66 1.95 20.59
N THR A 9 0.46 3.24 20.85
CA THR A 9 0.14 4.23 19.81
C THR A 9 1.23 4.33 18.73
N PHE A 10 2.51 4.17 19.11
CA PHE A 10 3.63 4.09 18.17
C PHE A 10 3.48 2.90 17.21
N LEU A 11 3.20 1.71 17.74
CA LEU A 11 3.02 0.50 16.92
C LEU A 11 1.75 0.57 16.05
N LEU A 12 0.65 1.11 16.57
CA LEU A 12 -0.56 1.36 15.78
C LEU A 12 -0.24 2.23 14.57
N TYR A 13 0.52 3.29 14.76
CA TYR A 13 0.88 4.21 13.68
C TYR A 13 1.92 3.66 12.72
N ALA A 14 2.92 2.94 13.24
CA ALA A 14 3.87 2.21 12.41
C ALA A 14 3.12 1.24 11.47
N SER A 15 2.05 0.59 11.95
CA SER A 15 1.24 -0.30 11.11
C SER A 15 0.51 0.44 9.96
N PHE A 16 -0.04 1.63 10.20
CA PHE A 16 -0.63 2.46 9.14
C PHE A 16 0.39 2.86 8.06
N HIS A 17 1.60 3.23 8.46
CA HIS A 17 2.64 3.59 7.49
C HIS A 17 3.16 2.38 6.71
N LEU A 18 3.24 1.23 7.39
CA LEU A 18 3.55 -0.06 6.79
C LEU A 18 2.57 -0.44 5.67
N SER A 19 1.26 -0.16 5.83
CA SER A 19 0.25 -0.51 4.81
C SER A 19 0.21 0.43 3.61
N ARG A 20 0.84 1.61 3.69
CA ARG A 20 0.94 2.60 2.59
C ARG A 20 2.10 2.32 1.64
N LYS A 21 3.13 1.62 2.08
CA LYS A 21 4.34 1.36 1.29
C LYS A 21 4.24 0.34 0.15
N PRO A 22 3.39 -0.70 0.21
CA PRO A 22 3.38 -1.74 -0.81
C PRO A 22 3.26 -1.24 -2.25
N ILE A 23 2.44 -0.22 -2.52
CA ILE A 23 2.27 0.36 -3.88
C ILE A 23 3.61 0.78 -4.46
N SER A 24 4.47 1.46 -3.69
CA SER A 24 5.77 1.94 -4.16
C SER A 24 6.77 0.83 -4.51
N ILE A 25 6.64 -0.34 -3.87
CA ILE A 25 7.51 -1.50 -4.10
C ILE A 25 7.00 -2.34 -5.25
N VAL A 26 5.67 -2.50 -5.34
CA VAL A 26 5.02 -3.35 -6.34
C VAL A 26 4.99 -2.69 -7.74
N LYS A 27 5.29 -1.38 -7.87
CA LYS A 27 5.37 -0.69 -9.18
C LYS A 27 6.22 -1.45 -10.20
N GLY A 28 7.39 -1.97 -9.79
CA GLY A 28 8.28 -2.72 -10.68
C GLY A 28 7.84 -4.14 -11.01
N ALA A 29 6.94 -4.73 -10.22
CA ALA A 29 6.33 -6.03 -10.53
C ALA A 29 5.09 -5.89 -11.41
N LEU A 30 4.35 -4.78 -11.31
CA LEU A 30 3.19 -4.48 -12.15
C LEU A 30 3.59 -4.17 -13.60
N HIS A 31 4.77 -3.55 -13.77
CA HIS A 31 5.33 -3.19 -15.06
C HIS A 31 6.75 -3.77 -15.19
N ARG A 32 6.84 -5.07 -15.50
CA ARG A 32 8.12 -5.73 -15.78
C ARG A 32 8.47 -5.50 -17.25
N TYR A 33 9.46 -4.65 -17.53
CA TYR A 33 10.09 -4.60 -18.85
C TYR A 33 10.63 -6.00 -19.16
N CYS A 34 10.07 -6.67 -20.18
CA CYS A 34 10.56 -7.98 -20.63
C CYS A 34 11.92 -7.77 -21.35
N ALA A 35 13.01 -7.63 -20.60
CA ALA A 35 14.36 -7.72 -21.13
C ALA A 35 14.99 -9.06 -20.70
N ALA A 36 14.43 -10.19 -21.16
CA ALA A 36 15.02 -11.51 -20.93
C ALA A 36 14.39 -12.59 -21.83
N LEU A 37 14.56 -12.50 -23.15
CA LEU A 37 14.46 -13.68 -24.04
C LEU A 37 15.45 -13.68 -25.22
N ASN A 38 16.51 -12.84 -25.20
CA ASN A 38 17.55 -12.85 -26.25
C ASN A 38 18.99 -13.09 -25.74
N GLU A 39 19.21 -13.47 -24.47
CA GLU A 39 20.54 -13.88 -23.97
C GLU A 39 20.65 -15.39 -23.72
N GLY A 40 19.77 -16.19 -24.31
CA GLY A 40 19.74 -17.65 -24.17
C GLY A 40 20.12 -18.47 -25.42
N GLU A 41 20.37 -17.84 -26.56
CA GLU A 41 20.76 -18.53 -27.81
C GLU A 41 22.02 -17.90 -28.42
N VAL A 42 23.10 -17.91 -27.65
CA VAL A 42 24.44 -17.89 -28.25
C VAL A 42 25.02 -19.29 -28.02
N GLU A 43 24.70 -20.23 -28.91
CA GLU A 43 25.65 -21.25 -29.37
C GLU A 43 25.08 -22.11 -30.52
N PHE A 44 25.82 -22.09 -31.63
CA PHE A 44 25.86 -23.06 -32.73
C PHE A 44 24.59 -23.30 -33.58
N ASN A 45 24.56 -22.71 -34.79
CA ASN A 45 24.90 -23.50 -35.98
C ASN A 45 25.11 -22.65 -37.24
N SER A 46 26.13 -23.09 -37.98
CA SER A 46 26.57 -22.60 -39.28
C SER A 46 25.66 -23.14 -40.39
N GLN A 47 25.65 -22.45 -41.54
CA GLN A 47 25.24 -22.89 -42.91
C GLN A 47 23.85 -22.51 -43.48
N ASN A 48 23.93 -21.53 -44.40
CA ASN A 48 23.49 -21.55 -45.81
C ASN A 48 22.01 -21.28 -46.26
N GLN A 49 21.92 -20.25 -47.10
CA GLN A 49 21.25 -20.16 -48.43
C GLN A 49 19.76 -19.77 -48.60
N LYS A 50 19.63 -18.65 -49.35
CA LYS A 50 18.77 -18.34 -50.52
C LYS A 50 17.45 -17.56 -50.33
N ALA A 51 17.30 -16.61 -51.24
CA ALA A 51 16.25 -15.60 -51.40
C ALA A 51 15.02 -16.14 -52.17
N ALA A 52 13.83 -15.61 -51.86
CA ALA A 52 12.90 -14.93 -52.78
C ALA A 52 11.45 -14.86 -52.21
N ASP A 53 10.76 -13.77 -52.58
CA ASP A 53 9.31 -13.61 -52.74
C ASP A 53 8.37 -13.18 -51.57
N ILE A 54 8.02 -11.89 -51.68
CA ILE A 54 6.86 -11.08 -51.30
C ILE A 54 5.60 -11.81 -50.76
N ALA A 55 5.21 -11.44 -49.52
CA ALA A 55 3.84 -11.18 -49.09
C ALA A 55 3.88 -10.28 -47.82
N PRO A 56 2.91 -9.36 -47.60
CA PRO A 56 2.98 -8.42 -46.48
C PRO A 56 2.82 -9.21 -45.18
N HIS A 57 3.89 -9.28 -44.38
CA HIS A 57 3.82 -9.86 -43.05
C HIS A 57 2.72 -9.17 -42.24
N GLN A 58 1.57 -9.82 -42.14
CA GLN A 58 0.72 -9.73 -40.97
C GLN A 58 1.66 -9.89 -39.77
N ARG A 59 1.85 -8.82 -39.00
CA ARG A 59 2.54 -8.90 -37.72
C ARG A 59 1.78 -9.95 -36.91
N PRO A 60 2.39 -11.07 -36.52
CA PRO A 60 1.80 -11.90 -35.49
C PRO A 60 1.87 -11.05 -34.22
N ASP A 61 0.70 -10.68 -33.70
CA ASP A 61 0.54 -10.26 -32.30
C ASP A 61 1.06 -11.40 -31.43
N ASN A 62 2.35 -11.37 -31.09
CA ASN A 62 2.97 -12.35 -30.21
C ASN A 62 4.28 -11.79 -29.66
N GLY A 63 4.23 -11.37 -28.39
CA GLY A 63 5.39 -10.85 -27.68
C GLY A 63 5.11 -10.56 -26.20
N THR A 64 4.56 -11.55 -25.49
CA THR A 64 4.59 -11.71 -24.01
C THR A 64 4.14 -10.52 -23.16
N ASP A 65 2.87 -10.53 -22.78
CA ASP A 65 2.24 -9.64 -21.80
C ASP A 65 2.82 -9.93 -20.38
N CYS A 66 4.00 -9.36 -20.07
CA CYS A 66 4.66 -9.52 -18.75
C CYS A 66 4.09 -8.57 -17.67
N GLY A 67 3.13 -7.71 -18.03
CA GLY A 67 2.53 -6.71 -17.15
C GLY A 67 1.23 -7.19 -16.50
N TRP A 68 0.83 -6.55 -15.40
CA TRP A 68 -0.48 -6.78 -14.81
C TRP A 68 -1.46 -5.70 -15.27
N ALA A 69 -2.43 -6.03 -16.12
CA ALA A 69 -3.46 -5.07 -16.52
C ALA A 69 -4.26 -4.54 -15.31
N PRO A 70 -4.55 -3.23 -15.22
CA PRO A 70 -4.40 -2.19 -16.25
C PRO A 70 -3.05 -1.44 -16.23
N PHE A 71 -2.05 -1.91 -15.48
CA PHE A 71 -0.74 -1.26 -15.30
C PHE A 71 0.34 -1.76 -16.28
N ASP A 72 -0.06 -2.56 -17.26
CA ASP A 72 0.75 -3.12 -18.34
C ASP A 72 1.13 -2.07 -19.40
N GLN A 73 0.26 -1.08 -19.62
CA GLN A 73 0.41 -0.06 -20.66
C GLN A 73 1.48 1.00 -20.35
N ASP A 74 1.94 1.71 -21.37
CA ASP A 74 2.94 2.80 -21.26
C ASP A 74 2.51 3.93 -20.30
N ASN A 75 1.21 4.07 -20.05
CA ASN A 75 0.63 5.04 -19.12
C ASN A 75 0.66 4.58 -17.64
N TYR A 76 1.31 3.46 -17.29
CA TYR A 76 1.33 2.92 -15.92
C TYR A 76 1.73 3.94 -14.85
N GLN A 77 2.68 4.84 -15.14
CA GLN A 77 3.09 5.90 -14.20
C GLN A 77 1.94 6.86 -13.89
N GLN A 78 1.11 7.18 -14.89
CA GLN A 78 -0.06 8.03 -14.74
C GLN A 78 -1.15 7.31 -13.94
N LEU A 79 -1.37 6.02 -14.18
CA LEU A 79 -2.36 5.22 -13.45
C LEU A 79 -1.97 5.05 -11.98
N LEU A 80 -0.71 4.70 -11.70
CA LEU A 80 -0.18 4.61 -10.34
C LEU A 80 -0.20 5.97 -9.64
N GLY A 81 0.16 7.04 -10.37
CA GLY A 81 0.04 8.41 -9.88
C GLY A 81 -1.40 8.79 -9.54
N ALA A 82 -2.38 8.39 -10.36
CA ALA A 82 -3.79 8.60 -10.11
C ALA A 82 -4.30 7.81 -8.89
N LEU A 83 -3.80 6.59 -8.64
CA LEU A 83 -4.08 5.86 -7.40
C LEU A 83 -3.55 6.59 -6.17
N ASP A 84 -2.27 6.98 -6.19
CA ASP A 84 -1.64 7.71 -5.10
C ASP A 84 -2.37 9.04 -4.85
N TYR A 85 -2.74 9.77 -5.91
CA TYR A 85 -3.50 11.02 -5.84
C TYR A 85 -4.91 10.81 -5.27
N SER A 86 -5.64 9.79 -5.74
CA SER A 86 -7.00 9.50 -5.26
C SER A 86 -7.03 9.20 -3.75
N PHE A 87 -6.04 8.43 -3.27
CA PHE A 87 -5.85 8.16 -1.86
C PHE A 87 -5.56 9.47 -1.09
N LEU A 88 -4.61 10.28 -1.56
CA LEU A 88 -4.20 11.51 -0.87
C LEU A 88 -5.31 12.56 -0.82
N CYS A 89 -6.07 12.73 -1.90
CA CYS A 89 -7.23 13.62 -1.93
C CYS A 89 -8.33 13.17 -0.97
N ALA A 90 -8.67 11.88 -1.01
CA ALA A 90 -9.66 11.30 -0.10
C ALA A 90 -9.19 11.43 1.35
N TYR A 91 -7.92 11.18 1.63
CA TYR A 91 -7.30 11.36 2.93
C TYR A 91 -7.35 12.82 3.40
N ALA A 92 -7.08 13.80 2.52
CA ALA A 92 -7.13 15.21 2.89
C ALA A 92 -8.55 15.64 3.30
N ILE A 93 -9.57 15.26 2.54
CA ILE A 93 -10.98 15.53 2.87
C ILE A 93 -11.37 14.79 4.16
N GLY A 94 -11.00 13.51 4.25
CA GLY A 94 -11.27 12.68 5.41
C GLY A 94 -10.65 13.23 6.69
N MET A 95 -9.46 13.83 6.64
CA MET A 95 -8.78 14.39 7.82
C MET A 95 -9.58 15.52 8.46
N TYR A 96 -10.20 16.37 7.64
CA TYR A 96 -11.09 17.43 8.15
C TYR A 96 -12.34 16.84 8.82
N LEU A 97 -13.02 15.91 8.15
CA LEU A 97 -14.23 15.27 8.68
C LEU A 97 -13.94 14.42 9.92
N SER A 98 -12.81 13.71 9.91
CA SER A 98 -12.36 12.82 10.97
C SER A 98 -12.05 13.58 12.25
N GLY A 99 -11.54 14.81 12.17
CA GLY A 99 -11.40 15.68 13.33
C GLY A 99 -12.73 15.92 14.04
N ILE A 100 -13.77 16.31 13.28
CA ILE A 100 -15.11 16.62 13.81
C ILE A 100 -15.78 15.37 14.41
N ILE A 101 -15.68 14.23 13.72
CA ILE A 101 -16.28 12.96 14.17
C ILE A 101 -15.51 12.42 15.39
N GLY A 102 -14.18 12.51 15.38
CA GLY A 102 -13.30 11.99 16.42
C GLY A 102 -13.46 12.68 17.77
N GLU A 103 -13.94 13.92 17.80
CA GLU A 103 -14.30 14.62 19.04
C GLU A 103 -15.57 14.07 19.70
N ARG A 104 -16.47 13.45 18.92
CA ARG A 104 -17.79 12.98 19.41
C ARG A 104 -17.81 11.48 19.72
N LEU A 105 -16.82 10.73 19.26
CA LEU A 105 -16.75 9.29 19.46
C LEU A 105 -15.65 8.93 20.47
N PRO A 106 -15.85 7.87 21.27
CA PRO A 106 -14.78 7.33 22.10
C PRO A 106 -13.60 6.88 21.23
N ILE A 107 -12.41 7.47 21.48
CA ILE A 107 -11.16 7.29 20.71
C ILE A 107 -10.87 5.82 20.43
N ARG A 108 -11.07 4.95 21.43
CA ARG A 108 -10.87 3.50 21.33
C ARG A 108 -11.65 2.88 20.18
N TYR A 109 -12.95 3.12 20.11
CA TYR A 109 -13.82 2.53 19.08
C TYR A 109 -13.57 3.18 17.72
N TYR A 110 -13.36 4.50 17.70
CA TYR A 110 -13.11 5.24 16.47
C TYR A 110 -11.82 4.78 15.77
N LEU A 111 -10.72 4.68 16.52
CA LEU A 111 -9.44 4.21 16.01
C LEU A 111 -9.49 2.72 15.63
N THR A 112 -10.15 1.89 16.43
CA THR A 112 -10.31 0.45 16.13
C THR A 112 -11.02 0.24 14.80
N PHE A 113 -12.18 0.89 14.59
CA PHE A 113 -12.94 0.79 13.35
C PHE A 113 -12.09 1.21 12.15
N GLY A 114 -11.40 2.34 12.28
CA GLY A 114 -10.50 2.85 11.26
C GLY A 114 -9.39 1.89 10.89
N MET A 115 -8.73 1.27 11.87
CA MET A 115 -7.67 0.29 11.64
C MET A 115 -8.18 -0.99 10.99
N LEU A 116 -9.30 -1.53 11.48
CA LEU A 116 -9.91 -2.74 10.89
C LEU A 116 -10.33 -2.49 9.43
N ALA A 117 -11.01 -1.37 9.17
CA ALA A 117 -11.43 -0.99 7.82
C ALA A 117 -10.21 -0.74 6.91
N SER A 118 -9.19 -0.04 7.40
CA SER A 118 -7.95 0.21 6.63
C SER A 118 -7.24 -1.09 6.29
N GLY A 119 -7.13 -2.01 7.24
CA GLY A 119 -6.57 -3.34 7.02
C GLY A 119 -7.37 -4.14 5.99
N ALA A 120 -8.70 -4.09 6.07
CA ALA A 120 -9.58 -4.75 5.12
C ALA A 120 -9.46 -4.18 3.70
N PHE A 121 -9.46 -2.85 3.51
CA PHE A 121 -9.32 -2.24 2.19
C PHE A 121 -7.91 -2.37 1.62
N THR A 122 -6.86 -2.32 2.45
CA THR A 122 -5.50 -2.65 2.00
C THR A 122 -5.42 -4.11 1.55
N ALA A 123 -6.01 -5.06 2.30
CA ALA A 123 -6.04 -6.45 1.88
C ALA A 123 -6.87 -6.64 0.60
N LEU A 124 -8.00 -5.94 0.47
CA LEU A 124 -8.86 -5.95 -0.72
C LEU A 124 -8.10 -5.53 -1.97
N PHE A 125 -7.23 -4.52 -1.87
CA PHE A 125 -6.34 -4.13 -2.97
C PHE A 125 -5.46 -5.31 -3.42
N GLY A 126 -4.87 -6.03 -2.46
CA GLY A 126 -4.06 -7.23 -2.74
C GLY A 126 -4.86 -8.43 -3.27
N LEU A 127 -6.12 -8.56 -2.86
CA LEU A 127 -7.04 -9.59 -3.38
C LEU A 127 -7.33 -9.43 -4.87
N GLY A 128 -7.10 -8.25 -5.44
CA GLY A 128 -7.15 -8.03 -6.88
C GLY A 128 -6.25 -9.00 -7.67
N TYR A 129 -5.09 -9.38 -7.10
CA TYR A 129 -4.21 -10.41 -7.66
C TYR A 129 -4.88 -11.80 -7.70
N PHE A 130 -5.41 -12.24 -6.56
CA PHE A 130 -5.97 -13.60 -6.41
C PHE A 130 -7.26 -13.81 -7.22
N TYR A 131 -8.08 -12.76 -7.34
CA TYR A 131 -9.32 -12.80 -8.12
C TYR A 131 -9.14 -12.39 -9.59
N ASN A 132 -7.90 -12.16 -10.05
CA ASN A 132 -7.60 -11.73 -11.43
C ASN A 132 -8.42 -10.49 -11.85
N ILE A 133 -8.49 -9.49 -10.97
CA ILE A 133 -9.22 -8.24 -11.23
C ILE A 133 -8.31 -7.27 -11.99
N HIS A 134 -8.68 -6.98 -13.24
CA HIS A 134 -7.98 -6.07 -14.14
C HIS A 134 -8.71 -4.72 -14.31
N SER A 135 -9.62 -4.37 -13.39
CA SER A 135 -10.36 -3.11 -13.43
C SER A 135 -9.65 -2.00 -12.68
N PHE A 136 -9.26 -0.91 -13.37
CA PHE A 136 -8.67 0.26 -12.72
C PHE A 136 -9.60 0.89 -11.67
N GLY A 137 -10.91 0.93 -11.95
CA GLY A 137 -11.91 1.47 -11.05
C GLY A 137 -11.96 0.76 -9.70
N PHE A 138 -11.73 -0.55 -9.67
CA PHE A 138 -11.64 -1.32 -8.42
C PHE A 138 -10.49 -0.82 -7.53
N TYR A 139 -9.30 -0.62 -8.10
CA TYR A 139 -8.13 -0.14 -7.37
C TYR A 139 -8.34 1.31 -6.88
N VAL A 140 -8.93 2.18 -7.71
CA VAL A 140 -9.24 3.57 -7.34
C VAL A 140 -10.26 3.65 -6.21
N VAL A 141 -11.39 2.95 -6.31
CA VAL A 141 -12.44 2.95 -5.27
C VAL A 141 -11.88 2.41 -3.96
N THR A 142 -11.12 1.31 -4.02
CA THR A 142 -10.46 0.75 -2.84
C THR A 142 -9.52 1.76 -2.20
N GLN A 143 -8.73 2.50 -2.98
CA GLN A 143 -7.81 3.53 -2.47
C GLN A 143 -8.52 4.76 -1.89
N ILE A 144 -9.63 5.20 -2.49
CA ILE A 144 -10.43 6.30 -1.97
C ILE A 144 -10.99 5.93 -0.59
N ILE A 145 -11.62 4.76 -0.48
CA ILE A 145 -12.20 4.32 0.79
C ILE A 145 -11.09 4.10 1.81
N ASN A 146 -9.98 3.46 1.43
CA ASN A 146 -8.82 3.27 2.30
C ASN A 146 -8.26 4.60 2.82
N GLY A 147 -8.15 5.61 1.95
CA GLY A 147 -7.74 6.97 2.31
C GLY A 147 -8.66 7.59 3.36
N LEU A 148 -9.98 7.49 3.17
CA LEU A 148 -10.97 8.00 4.13
C LEU A 148 -10.88 7.29 5.49
N VAL A 149 -10.82 5.96 5.51
CA VAL A 149 -10.82 5.22 6.79
C VAL A 149 -9.50 5.36 7.56
N GLN A 150 -8.37 5.56 6.87
CA GLN A 150 -7.08 5.79 7.52
C GLN A 150 -6.98 7.14 8.23
N THR A 151 -7.85 8.10 7.90
CA THR A 151 -7.84 9.43 8.53
C THR A 151 -8.17 9.38 10.03
N THR A 152 -8.91 8.36 10.46
CA THR A 152 -9.24 8.07 11.87
C THR A 152 -8.00 8.01 12.79
N GLY A 153 -6.84 7.66 12.24
CA GLY A 153 -5.60 7.52 13.00
C GLY A 153 -5.13 8.82 13.65
N TRP A 154 -4.95 9.87 12.85
CA TRP A 154 -4.18 11.05 13.27
C TRP A 154 -4.85 11.86 14.36
N PRO A 155 -6.13 12.25 14.23
CA PRO A 155 -6.81 12.99 15.27
C PRO A 155 -6.90 12.18 16.58
N SER A 156 -7.16 10.88 16.48
CA SER A 156 -7.27 9.97 17.63
C SER A 156 -6.00 9.91 18.47
N VAL A 157 -4.85 9.74 17.81
CA VAL A 157 -3.60 9.53 18.53
C VAL A 157 -2.99 10.84 19.01
N VAL A 158 -3.12 11.93 18.25
CA VAL A 158 -2.71 13.26 18.73
C VAL A 158 -3.47 13.63 20.01
N THR A 159 -4.78 13.35 20.06
CA THR A 159 -5.59 13.54 21.26
C THR A 159 -5.14 12.62 22.40
N CYS A 160 -4.90 11.33 22.12
CA CYS A 160 -4.42 10.38 23.12
C CYS A 160 -3.07 10.82 23.74
N LEU A 161 -2.08 11.16 22.92
CA LEU A 161 -0.77 11.63 23.39
C LEU A 161 -0.87 12.96 24.14
N SER A 162 -1.72 13.88 23.69
CA SER A 162 -1.98 15.15 24.38
C SER A 162 -2.56 14.95 25.77
N ASN A 163 -3.43 13.95 25.94
CA ASN A 163 -4.06 13.66 27.23
C ASN A 163 -3.08 12.97 28.20
N TRP A 164 -2.21 12.10 27.69
CA TRP A 164 -1.27 11.34 28.54
C TRP A 164 0.04 12.07 28.85
N PHE A 165 0.47 13.00 27.99
CA PHE A 165 1.73 13.74 28.11
C PHE A 165 1.48 15.25 28.17
N GLY A 166 1.69 15.83 29.36
CA GLY A 166 1.52 17.27 29.62
C GLY A 166 2.50 18.19 28.87
N LYS A 167 2.40 19.50 29.13
CA LYS A 167 3.00 20.56 28.30
C LYS A 167 4.54 20.62 28.29
N GLY A 168 5.23 20.18 29.35
CA GLY A 168 6.66 20.49 29.55
C GLY A 168 7.67 19.79 28.61
N ARG A 169 7.38 18.58 28.10
CA ARG A 169 8.30 17.83 27.20
C ARG A 169 7.59 17.30 25.94
N ARG A 170 6.45 17.88 25.59
CA ARG A 170 5.58 17.40 24.51
C ARG A 170 6.28 17.35 23.15
N GLY A 171 7.14 18.32 22.84
CA GLY A 171 7.89 18.37 21.59
C GLY A 171 8.84 17.17 21.42
N LEU A 172 9.64 16.85 22.44
CA LEU A 172 10.54 15.70 22.40
C LEU A 172 9.76 14.38 22.28
N ILE A 173 8.69 14.23 23.07
CA ILE A 173 7.86 13.01 23.07
C ILE A 173 7.19 12.82 21.71
N MET A 174 6.59 13.87 21.15
CA MET A 174 6.01 13.83 19.80
C MET A 174 7.07 13.57 18.73
N GLY A 175 8.28 14.13 18.86
CA GLY A 175 9.39 13.90 17.95
C GLY A 175 9.85 12.45 17.92
N VAL A 176 10.09 11.85 19.10
CA VAL A 176 10.43 10.42 19.21
C VAL A 176 9.27 9.57 18.71
N TRP A 177 8.04 9.92 19.06
CA TRP A 177 6.85 9.18 18.61
C TRP A 177 6.76 9.17 17.09
N ASN A 178 6.94 10.31 16.42
CA ASN A 178 6.83 10.47 14.96
C ASN A 178 7.83 9.60 14.16
N SER A 179 8.87 9.06 14.81
CA SER A 179 9.76 8.05 14.20
C SER A 179 9.03 6.75 13.83
N HIS A 180 7.80 6.54 14.31
CA HIS A 180 6.89 5.48 13.86
C HIS A 180 6.76 5.47 12.33
N THR A 181 6.85 6.65 11.69
CA THR A 181 6.73 6.81 10.24
C THR A 181 7.84 6.05 9.54
N SER A 182 9.09 6.26 10.00
CA SER A 182 10.26 5.59 9.44
C SER A 182 10.22 4.10 9.72
N VAL A 183 9.88 3.69 10.95
CA VAL A 183 9.77 2.26 11.31
C VAL A 183 8.72 1.55 10.45
N GLY A 184 7.51 2.13 10.35
CA GLY A 184 6.45 1.60 9.50
C GLY A 184 6.87 1.51 8.04
N ASN A 185 7.53 2.55 7.52
CA ASN A 185 8.02 2.58 6.15
C ASN A 185 9.03 1.46 5.87
N ILE A 186 10.00 1.25 6.76
CA ILE A 186 11.02 0.19 6.65
C ILE A 186 10.34 -1.18 6.64
N LEU A 187 9.47 -1.45 7.61
CA LEU A 187 8.78 -2.73 7.71
C LEU A 187 7.87 -2.98 6.49
N GLY A 188 7.15 -1.95 6.02
CA GLY A 188 6.33 -2.03 4.82
C GLY A 188 7.14 -2.35 3.57
N SER A 189 8.31 -1.73 3.41
CA SER A 189 9.23 -2.04 2.30
C SER A 189 9.78 -3.46 2.38
N LEU A 190 10.18 -3.93 3.56
CA LEU A 190 10.70 -5.30 3.75
C LEU A 190 9.65 -6.37 3.46
N ILE A 191 8.45 -6.22 4.03
CA ILE A 191 7.34 -7.17 3.83
C ILE A 191 6.91 -7.18 2.37
N ALA A 192 6.72 -6.00 1.77
CA ALA A 192 6.33 -5.92 0.36
C ALA A 192 7.41 -6.50 -0.55
N GLY A 193 8.69 -6.22 -0.28
CA GLY A 193 9.83 -6.67 -1.06
C GLY A 193 10.06 -8.19 -1.01
N TYR A 194 9.62 -8.86 0.05
CA TYR A 194 9.67 -10.32 0.11
C TYR A 194 8.68 -10.99 -0.86
N TRP A 195 7.48 -10.43 -1.00
CA TRP A 195 6.39 -11.01 -1.79
C TRP A 195 6.28 -10.46 -3.22
N VAL A 196 6.94 -9.33 -3.53
CA VAL A 196 6.78 -8.61 -4.80
C VAL A 196 7.15 -9.44 -6.03
N SER A 197 8.13 -10.35 -5.91
CA SER A 197 8.62 -11.17 -7.03
C SER A 197 7.80 -12.45 -7.25
N THR A 198 7.13 -12.96 -6.22
CA THR A 198 6.37 -14.22 -6.26
C THR A 198 4.88 -13.98 -6.41
N CYS A 199 4.27 -13.29 -5.44
CA CYS A 199 2.85 -13.02 -5.36
C CYS A 199 2.63 -11.61 -4.83
N TRP A 200 2.66 -10.60 -5.71
CA TRP A 200 2.57 -9.20 -5.30
C TRP A 200 1.30 -8.86 -4.51
N GLY A 201 0.21 -9.63 -4.67
CA GLY A 201 -0.99 -9.48 -3.84
C GLY A 201 -0.72 -9.64 -2.34
N LEU A 202 0.20 -10.53 -1.95
CA LEU A 202 0.61 -10.73 -0.55
C LEU A 202 1.37 -9.54 0.02
N SER A 203 2.03 -8.74 -0.83
CA SER A 203 2.64 -7.47 -0.44
C SER A 203 1.61 -6.48 0.13
N PHE A 204 0.32 -6.66 -0.13
CA PHE A 204 -0.78 -5.87 0.43
C PHE A 204 -1.58 -6.63 1.50
N VAL A 205 -1.88 -7.91 1.28
CA VAL A 205 -2.68 -8.72 2.22
C VAL A 205 -1.98 -8.83 3.57
N VAL A 206 -0.67 -9.09 3.60
CA VAL A 206 0.08 -9.24 4.86
C VAL A 206 0.10 -7.91 5.65
N PRO A 207 0.46 -6.76 5.05
CA PRO A 207 0.30 -5.47 5.70
C PRO A 207 -1.13 -5.16 6.17
N GLY A 208 -2.14 -5.47 5.36
CA GLY A 208 -3.54 -5.29 5.73
C GLY A 208 -3.93 -6.09 6.96
N ALA A 209 -3.51 -7.36 7.03
CA ALA A 209 -3.73 -8.22 8.18
C ALA A 209 -3.04 -7.69 9.45
N ILE A 210 -1.82 -7.15 9.34
CA ILE A 210 -1.10 -6.54 10.47
C ILE A 210 -1.85 -5.33 11.00
N VAL A 211 -2.33 -4.43 10.13
CA VAL A 211 -3.11 -3.25 10.57
C VAL A 211 -4.42 -3.68 11.23
N ALA A 212 -5.12 -4.67 10.68
CA ALA A 212 -6.35 -5.19 11.27
C ALA A 212 -6.09 -5.83 12.65
N ALA A 213 -5.05 -6.64 12.78
CA ALA A 213 -4.64 -7.24 14.06
C ALA A 213 -4.28 -6.16 15.09
N MET A 214 -3.54 -5.12 14.69
CA MET A 214 -3.25 -3.97 15.55
C MET A 214 -4.51 -3.19 15.92
N GLY A 215 -5.55 -3.17 15.07
CA GLY A 215 -6.88 -2.66 15.41
C GLY A 215 -7.54 -3.45 16.55
N ILE A 216 -7.42 -4.78 16.56
CA ILE A 216 -7.91 -5.62 17.67
C ILE A 216 -7.11 -5.33 18.95
N VAL A 217 -5.78 -5.18 18.85
CA VAL A 217 -4.93 -4.81 19.99
C VAL A 217 -5.32 -3.41 20.52
N CYS A 218 -5.58 -2.45 19.64
CA CYS A 218 -6.10 -1.13 20.00
C CYS A 218 -7.41 -1.26 20.78
N PHE A 219 -8.34 -2.08 20.27
CA PHE A 219 -9.59 -2.35 20.95
C PHE A 219 -9.38 -2.95 22.33
N LEU A 220 -8.42 -3.85 22.56
CA LEU A 220 -8.26 -4.50 23.86
C LEU A 220 -7.53 -3.61 24.89
N PHE A 221 -6.57 -2.80 24.44
CA PHE A 221 -5.58 -2.19 25.33
C PHE A 221 -5.60 -0.65 25.38
N LEU A 222 -6.29 0.02 24.45
CA LEU A 222 -6.41 1.47 24.49
C LEU A 222 -7.47 1.88 25.53
N ILE A 223 -7.01 2.51 26.62
CA ILE A 223 -7.82 3.03 27.74
C ILE A 223 -7.93 4.54 27.64
#